data_AF-A0A8H2WTS7-F1
#
_entry.id   AF-A0A8H2WTS7-F1
#
_cell.length_a   1.000
_cell.length_b   1.000
_cell.length_c   1.000
_cell.angle_alpha   90.00
_cell.angle_beta   90.00
_cell.angle_gamma   90.00
#
_symmetry.space_group_name_H-M   'P 1'
#
loop_
_entity.id
_entity.type
_entity.pdbx_description
1 polymer ?
#
loop_
_entity_poly.entity_id
_entity_poly.type
_entity_poly.pdbx_seq_one_letter_code
_entity_poly.pdbx_strand_id
1 'polypeptide(L)'
;MTRAKVFGFKCNATCRNVRGAILNSIVADDFKKIANEEIKKCLFRNTITEDDFRFIVQGTDKPYLTLLPMFNMANYRHQLILSCDIPESVLETYRAERAKDPAAVFYIGTTKDVRLESILAGSFDAMLEKGLPSDNQTQPQRYASDFQVTNIKVLKDSPIDSKYLDHSFPDYMYFYLYGTKEQKHIEHMLVSSSNVQLTSDQVDLQLSSGDVLSEADLAKGLIVRLDSVHENIVLPVLPPHTPPFFKAGKELKVSIFQDPHAADSHGPGLTIPLSKATPIASGTMTLGKMVYTDSVLLNGNPTLDGTLEVEEGVSGKTLEERLKATRRTFVPEDHKHVDSYYKRRDKQAAWRHYVEDKLSSIGHDTAGGRPHRSQH
;
A
#
# COMPACT_ATOMS: atom_id res chain seq x y z
N MET A 1 72.46 -8.68 -57.77
CA MET A 1 71.39 -7.68 -57.55
C MET A 1 70.24 -8.35 -56.82
N THR A 2 69.95 -7.83 -55.62
CA THR A 2 68.65 -7.85 -54.92
C THR A 2 68.01 -9.19 -54.49
N ARG A 3 68.38 -9.64 -53.28
CA ARG A 3 67.56 -10.53 -52.44
C ARG A 3 66.39 -9.73 -51.85
N ALA A 4 65.16 -10.17 -52.12
CA ALA A 4 63.95 -9.66 -51.48
C ALA A 4 63.88 -10.10 -50.00
N LYS A 5 63.78 -9.14 -49.08
CA LYS A 5 63.43 -9.37 -47.67
C LYS A 5 61.93 -9.64 -47.58
N VAL A 6 61.56 -10.87 -47.19
CA VAL A 6 60.21 -11.18 -46.73
C VAL A 6 60.09 -10.70 -45.29
N PHE A 7 59.33 -9.63 -45.06
CA PHE A 7 58.89 -9.23 -43.73
C PHE A 7 57.77 -10.17 -43.28
N GLY A 8 58.11 -11.16 -42.45
CA GLY A 8 57.13 -11.98 -41.76
C GLY A 8 56.49 -11.17 -40.62
N PHE A 9 55.27 -10.68 -40.82
CA PHE A 9 54.42 -10.22 -39.73
C PHE A 9 53.93 -11.45 -38.94
N LYS A 10 54.61 -11.79 -37.84
CA LYS A 10 54.05 -12.67 -36.81
C LYS A 10 52.93 -11.92 -36.10
N CYS A 11 51.68 -12.20 -36.48
CA CYS A 11 50.52 -11.79 -35.69
C CYS A 11 50.45 -12.68 -34.45
N ASN A 12 50.82 -12.12 -33.29
CA ASN A 12 50.89 -12.82 -32.00
C ASN A 12 49.51 -13.35 -31.58
N ALA A 13 49.43 -14.68 -31.38
CA ALA A 13 48.27 -15.37 -30.78
C ALA A 13 47.93 -14.88 -29.36
N THR A 14 48.83 -14.14 -28.72
CA THR A 14 48.67 -13.53 -27.39
C THR A 14 47.60 -12.43 -27.34
N CYS A 15 47.29 -11.75 -28.46
CA CYS A 15 46.27 -10.69 -28.45
C CYS A 15 44.82 -11.19 -28.37
N ARG A 16 44.53 -12.46 -28.72
CA ARG A 16 43.17 -13.02 -28.60
C ARG A 16 42.83 -13.47 -27.18
N ASN A 17 43.79 -14.03 -26.45
CA ASN A 17 43.57 -14.48 -25.06
C ASN A 17 43.44 -13.33 -24.06
N VAL A 18 44.14 -12.22 -24.28
CA VAL A 18 44.07 -11.06 -23.38
C VAL A 18 42.74 -10.31 -23.52
N ARG A 19 42.20 -10.19 -24.74
CA ARG A 19 40.87 -9.58 -24.95
C ARG A 19 39.72 -10.40 -24.36
N GLY A 20 39.77 -11.73 -24.47
CA GLY A 20 38.77 -12.62 -23.85
C GLY A 20 38.83 -12.60 -22.31
N ALA A 21 40.03 -12.55 -21.73
CA ALA A 21 40.21 -12.46 -20.28
C ALA A 21 39.76 -11.10 -19.70
N ILE A 22 40.04 -9.99 -20.39
CA ILE A 22 39.63 -8.63 -19.97
C ILE A 22 38.11 -8.45 -20.09
N LEU A 23 37.48 -8.98 -21.15
CA LEU A 23 36.02 -8.92 -21.28
C LEU A 23 35.34 -9.72 -20.16
N ASN A 24 35.88 -10.90 -19.83
CA ASN A 24 35.35 -11.75 -18.75
C ASN A 24 35.55 -11.12 -17.36
N SER A 25 36.65 -10.41 -17.10
CA SER A 25 36.86 -9.76 -15.81
C SER A 25 35.97 -8.53 -15.63
N ILE A 26 35.84 -7.67 -16.66
CA ILE A 26 34.99 -6.48 -16.60
C ILE A 26 33.52 -6.88 -16.44
N VAL A 27 33.03 -7.81 -17.27
CA VAL A 27 31.63 -8.28 -17.17
C VAL A 27 31.36 -8.96 -15.83
N ALA A 28 32.30 -9.74 -15.30
CA ALA A 28 32.14 -10.38 -13.99
C ALA A 28 32.12 -9.36 -12.85
N ASP A 29 32.95 -8.32 -12.91
CA ASP A 29 33.01 -7.31 -11.85
C ASP A 29 31.81 -6.35 -11.91
N ASP A 30 31.36 -5.97 -13.12
CA ASP A 30 30.12 -5.21 -13.30
C ASP A 30 28.90 -6.01 -12.84
N PHE A 31 28.85 -7.31 -13.16
CA PHE A 31 27.79 -8.20 -12.66
C PHE A 31 27.81 -8.27 -11.12
N LYS A 32 28.97 -8.47 -10.50
CA LYS A 32 29.07 -8.47 -9.03
C LYS A 32 28.62 -7.15 -8.43
N LYS A 33 28.95 -6.02 -9.06
CA LYS A 33 28.52 -4.70 -8.59
C LYS A 33 26.99 -4.61 -8.59
N ILE A 34 26.35 -4.88 -9.74
CA ILE A 34 24.89 -4.84 -9.88
C ILE A 34 24.24 -5.84 -8.91
N ALA A 35 24.76 -7.07 -8.83
CA ALA A 35 24.24 -8.08 -7.91
C ALA A 35 24.29 -7.61 -6.44
N ASN A 36 25.38 -6.97 -6.02
CA ASN A 36 25.48 -6.41 -4.67
C ASN A 36 24.51 -5.24 -4.43
N GLU A 37 24.25 -4.41 -5.43
CA GLU A 37 23.27 -3.32 -5.35
C GLU A 37 21.84 -3.88 -5.20
N GLU A 38 21.48 -4.87 -6.00
CA GLU A 38 20.18 -5.53 -5.93
C GLU A 38 20.00 -6.31 -4.62
N ILE A 39 21.04 -7.01 -4.13
CA ILE A 39 21.01 -7.67 -2.82
C ILE A 39 20.71 -6.65 -1.71
N LYS A 40 21.30 -5.45 -1.74
CA LYS A 40 21.00 -4.41 -0.75
C LYS A 40 19.54 -3.98 -0.81
N LYS A 41 18.99 -3.76 -2.00
CA LYS A 41 17.56 -3.43 -2.17
C LYS A 41 16.66 -4.53 -1.63
N CYS A 42 16.97 -5.79 -1.93
CA CYS A 42 16.25 -6.95 -1.41
C CYS A 42 16.30 -7.00 0.12
N LEU A 43 17.49 -6.82 0.72
CA LEU A 43 17.64 -6.80 2.17
C LEU A 43 16.82 -5.67 2.79
N PHE A 44 16.86 -4.47 2.22
CA PHE A 44 16.05 -3.35 2.69
C PHE A 44 14.55 -3.66 2.67
N ARG A 45 14.03 -4.20 1.56
CA ARG A 45 12.61 -4.56 1.40
C ARG A 45 12.14 -5.73 2.28
N ASN A 46 13.06 -6.61 2.67
CA ASN A 46 12.74 -7.90 3.32
C ASN A 46 13.22 -8.02 4.77
N THR A 47 13.91 -7.02 5.32
CA THR A 47 14.32 -7.04 6.73
C THR A 47 13.24 -6.37 7.56
N ILE A 48 12.71 -7.10 8.54
CA ILE A 48 11.77 -6.53 9.51
C ILE A 48 12.56 -5.69 10.51
N THR A 49 12.21 -4.42 10.63
CA THR A 49 12.82 -3.45 11.55
C THR A 49 11.76 -2.73 12.38
N GLU A 50 12.19 -1.85 13.27
CA GLU A 50 11.29 -0.85 13.84
C GLU A 50 10.95 0.19 12.76
N ASP A 51 9.70 0.66 12.74
CA ASP A 51 9.19 1.66 11.80
C ASP A 51 8.00 2.44 12.37
N ASP A 52 7.62 3.54 11.71
CA ASP A 52 6.39 4.25 12.04
C ASP A 52 5.17 3.64 11.33
N PHE A 53 4.19 3.21 12.13
CA PHE A 53 2.95 2.64 11.61
C PHE A 53 1.85 3.67 11.63
N ARG A 54 1.09 3.74 10.54
CA ARG A 54 -0.08 4.62 10.38
C ARG A 54 -1.30 3.79 10.07
N PHE A 55 -2.38 4.09 10.78
CA PHE A 55 -3.66 3.42 10.62
C PHE A 55 -4.73 4.45 10.30
N ILE A 56 -5.58 4.16 9.30
CA ILE A 56 -6.79 4.94 9.05
C ILE A 56 -7.76 4.70 10.20
N VAL A 57 -8.32 5.79 10.73
CA VAL A 57 -9.33 5.76 11.80
C VAL A 57 -10.72 5.67 11.18
N GLN A 58 -11.50 4.69 11.63
CA GLN A 58 -12.90 4.50 11.27
C GLN A 58 -13.76 4.45 12.53
N GLY A 59 -14.98 5.00 12.45
CA GLY A 59 -15.95 4.97 13.54
C GLY A 59 -15.74 6.09 14.57
N THR A 60 -16.81 6.79 14.93
CA THR A 60 -16.81 7.87 15.93
C THR A 60 -17.44 7.47 17.25
N ASP A 61 -18.20 6.37 17.29
CA ASP A 61 -18.70 5.75 18.51
C ASP A 61 -17.63 4.85 19.14
N LYS A 62 -17.02 3.96 18.35
CA LYS A 62 -15.89 3.10 18.72
C LYS A 62 -14.82 3.14 17.62
N PRO A 63 -13.55 3.42 17.96
CA PRO A 63 -12.48 3.42 16.97
C PRO A 63 -12.13 2.02 16.43
N TYR A 64 -12.01 1.95 15.12
CA TYR A 64 -11.38 0.88 14.36
C TYR A 64 -10.20 1.44 13.57
N LEU A 65 -9.14 0.65 13.44
CA LEU A 65 -7.88 1.04 12.81
C LEU A 65 -7.56 0.06 11.69
N THR A 66 -7.33 0.55 10.47
CA THR A 66 -6.82 -0.26 9.35
C THR A 66 -5.44 0.22 8.93
N LEU A 67 -4.46 -0.69 8.85
CA LEU A 67 -3.08 -0.37 8.50
C LEU A 67 -2.99 0.12 7.04
N LEU A 68 -2.03 1.00 6.75
CA LEU A 68 -1.59 1.30 5.39
C LEU A 68 -0.62 0.21 4.90
N PRO A 69 -1.05 -0.76 4.08
CA PRO A 69 -0.25 -1.91 3.70
C PRO A 69 0.65 -1.59 2.50
N MET A 70 1.71 -2.39 2.32
CA MET A 70 2.54 -2.38 1.13
C MET A 70 2.94 -3.80 0.74
N PHE A 71 2.84 -4.18 -0.54
CA PHE A 71 3.29 -5.49 -1.01
C PHE A 71 4.82 -5.65 -1.01
N ASN A 72 5.58 -4.55 -1.12
CA ASN A 72 7.03 -4.61 -1.32
C ASN A 72 7.88 -4.25 -0.09
N MET A 73 7.26 -4.09 1.09
CA MET A 73 7.98 -3.80 2.35
C MET A 73 7.57 -4.76 3.45
N ALA A 74 8.54 -5.49 4.01
CA ALA A 74 8.29 -6.50 5.05
C ALA A 74 7.53 -5.94 6.26
N ASN A 75 7.88 -4.73 6.71
CA ASN A 75 7.21 -4.10 7.86
C ASN A 75 5.70 -3.90 7.63
N TYR A 76 5.28 -3.63 6.39
CA TYR A 76 3.91 -3.27 6.01
C TYR A 76 3.18 -4.35 5.21
N ARG A 77 3.75 -5.55 5.10
CA ARG A 77 3.19 -6.68 4.34
C ARG A 77 2.08 -7.42 5.09
N HIS A 78 1.19 -6.65 5.72
CA HIS A 78 0.06 -7.14 6.49
C HIS A 78 -1.18 -6.34 6.14
N GLN A 79 -2.29 -7.02 5.89
CA GLN A 79 -3.61 -6.42 5.98
C GLN A 79 -4.11 -6.57 7.43
N LEU A 80 -4.13 -5.45 8.16
CA LEU A 80 -4.39 -5.42 9.59
C LEU A 80 -5.58 -4.52 9.91
N ILE A 81 -6.58 -5.09 10.59
CA ILE A 81 -7.79 -4.39 11.07
C ILE A 81 -7.91 -4.63 12.58
N LEU A 82 -7.96 -3.54 13.34
CA LEU A 82 -8.02 -3.55 14.79
C LEU A 82 -9.28 -2.82 15.28
N SER A 83 -9.81 -3.24 16.42
CA SER A 83 -10.64 -2.39 17.26
C SER A 83 -9.86 -2.03 18.52
N CYS A 84 -10.06 -0.83 19.05
CA CYS A 84 -9.29 -0.35 20.20
C CYS A 84 -10.05 0.72 20.98
N ASP A 85 -9.50 1.08 22.13
CA ASP A 85 -9.92 2.21 22.93
C ASP A 85 -8.85 3.32 22.87
N ILE A 86 -9.31 4.56 22.76
CA ILE A 86 -8.49 5.78 22.89
C ILE A 86 -9.08 6.65 23.99
N PRO A 87 -8.31 7.57 24.61
CA PRO A 87 -8.85 8.42 25.67
C PRO A 87 -10.02 9.27 25.18
N GLU A 88 -11.06 9.42 26.01
CA GLU A 88 -12.30 10.12 25.62
C GLU A 88 -12.03 11.55 25.16
N SER A 89 -11.06 12.26 25.75
CA SER A 89 -10.67 13.61 25.30
C SER A 89 -10.12 13.64 23.87
N VAL A 90 -9.42 12.59 23.45
CA VAL A 90 -8.92 12.43 22.07
C VAL A 90 -10.08 12.04 21.15
N LEU A 91 -10.98 11.17 21.60
CA LEU A 91 -12.17 10.77 20.84
C LEU A 91 -13.13 11.95 20.60
N GLU A 92 -13.36 12.79 21.61
CA GLU A 92 -14.11 14.06 21.52
C GLU A 92 -13.46 15.01 20.50
N THR A 93 -12.13 15.14 20.53
CA THR A 93 -11.38 15.96 19.55
C THR A 93 -11.57 15.40 18.14
N TYR A 94 -11.41 14.10 17.96
CA TYR A 94 -11.63 13.42 16.68
C TYR A 94 -13.07 13.62 16.17
N ARG A 95 -14.09 13.44 17.03
CA ARG A 95 -15.50 13.67 16.71
C ARG A 95 -15.75 15.11 16.25
N ALA A 96 -15.20 16.09 16.96
CA ALA A 96 -15.37 17.50 16.65
C ALA A 96 -14.74 17.87 15.29
N GLU A 97 -13.55 17.35 15.00
CA GLU A 97 -12.88 17.60 13.71
C GLU A 97 -13.54 16.84 12.56
N ARG A 98 -13.99 15.61 12.80
CA ARG A 98 -14.72 14.82 11.80
C ARG A 98 -16.08 15.45 11.47
N ALA A 99 -16.74 16.09 12.42
CA ALA A 99 -17.98 16.82 12.16
C ALA A 99 -17.77 18.04 11.24
N LYS A 100 -16.62 18.71 11.33
CA LYS A 100 -16.25 19.84 10.46
C LYS A 100 -15.95 19.39 9.04
N ASP A 101 -15.33 18.22 8.90
CA ASP A 101 -14.95 17.65 7.61
C ASP A 101 -15.22 16.13 7.56
N PRO A 102 -16.48 15.73 7.26
CA PRO A 102 -16.87 14.33 7.31
C PRO A 102 -16.19 13.42 6.28
N ALA A 103 -15.60 14.00 5.23
CA ALA A 103 -14.90 13.27 4.17
C ALA A 103 -13.40 13.10 4.46
N ALA A 104 -12.86 13.82 5.44
CA ALA A 104 -11.46 13.73 5.78
C ALA A 104 -11.06 12.35 6.33
N VAL A 105 -9.86 11.93 5.95
CA VAL A 105 -9.20 10.74 6.46
C VAL A 105 -8.34 11.14 7.64
N PHE A 106 -8.55 10.50 8.77
CA PHE A 106 -7.76 10.67 9.98
C PHE A 106 -6.89 9.44 10.20
N TYR A 107 -5.73 9.68 10.80
CA TYR A 107 -4.75 8.64 11.07
C TYR A 107 -4.40 8.61 12.54
N ILE A 108 -4.29 7.39 13.07
CA ILE A 108 -3.57 7.13 14.31
C ILE A 108 -2.21 6.56 13.93
N GLY A 109 -1.15 7.23 14.36
CA GLY A 109 0.23 6.83 14.09
C GLY A 109 1.03 6.58 15.37
N THR A 110 2.07 5.75 15.31
CA THR A 110 2.99 5.56 16.44
C THR A 110 3.86 6.78 16.66
N THR A 111 4.10 7.19 17.91
CA THR A 111 4.95 8.37 18.22
C THR A 111 6.45 8.15 17.96
N LYS A 112 6.86 6.89 17.85
CA LYS A 112 8.22 6.44 17.59
C LYS A 112 8.20 5.21 16.69
N ASP A 113 9.36 4.90 16.12
CA ASP A 113 9.57 3.66 15.40
C ASP A 113 9.42 2.49 16.37
N VAL A 114 8.59 1.52 16.02
CA VAL A 114 8.32 0.32 16.82
C VAL A 114 8.25 -0.89 15.90
N ARG A 115 8.25 -2.10 16.46
CA ARG A 115 7.89 -3.30 15.67
C ARG A 115 6.39 -3.53 15.70
N LEU A 116 5.82 -4.07 14.62
CA LEU A 116 4.38 -4.34 14.52
C LEU A 116 3.90 -5.24 15.67
N GLU A 117 4.70 -6.24 16.08
CA GLU A 117 4.36 -7.15 17.17
C GLU A 117 4.19 -6.43 18.52
N SER A 118 4.86 -5.28 18.72
CA SER A 118 4.68 -4.48 19.93
C SER A 118 3.33 -3.76 19.98
N ILE A 119 2.77 -3.41 18.82
CA ILE A 119 1.41 -2.88 18.71
C ILE A 119 0.40 -3.99 19.04
N LEU A 120 0.62 -5.18 18.47
CA LEU A 120 -0.25 -6.35 18.67
C LEU A 120 -0.19 -6.90 20.11
N ALA A 121 0.81 -6.51 20.91
CA ALA A 121 0.91 -6.87 22.33
C ALA A 121 -0.15 -6.20 23.22
N GLY A 122 -0.91 -5.22 22.71
CA GLY A 122 -2.15 -4.75 23.34
C GLY A 122 -2.28 -3.24 23.54
N SER A 123 -1.18 -2.47 23.39
CA SER A 123 -1.20 -1.02 23.50
C SER A 123 0.02 -0.36 22.86
N PHE A 124 -0.11 0.89 22.40
CA PHE A 124 1.02 1.69 21.92
C PHE A 124 0.83 3.20 22.15
N ASP A 125 1.94 3.93 22.19
CA ASP A 125 1.96 5.40 22.25
C ASP A 125 1.65 5.97 20.86
N ALA A 126 0.67 6.89 20.81
CA ALA A 126 0.04 7.30 19.56
C ALA A 126 -0.10 8.82 19.39
N MET A 127 -0.28 9.22 18.14
CA MET A 127 -0.70 10.56 17.73
C MET A 127 -1.90 10.47 16.79
N LEU A 128 -2.74 11.51 16.80
CA LEU A 128 -3.90 11.67 15.93
C LEU A 128 -3.63 12.79 14.93
N GLU A 129 -3.73 12.47 13.65
CA GLU A 129 -3.41 13.38 12.55
C GLU A 129 -4.55 13.38 11.51
N LYS A 130 -4.76 14.51 10.83
CA LYS A 130 -5.69 14.62 9.69
C LYS A 130 -4.91 14.68 8.40
N GLY A 131 -5.30 13.83 7.46
CA GLY A 131 -4.62 13.68 6.19
C GLY A 131 -3.25 13.03 6.36
N LEU A 132 -2.66 12.72 5.22
CA LEU A 132 -1.23 12.43 5.15
C LEU A 132 -0.51 13.75 4.86
N PRO A 133 0.79 13.84 5.17
CA PRO A 133 1.59 14.99 4.76
C PRO A 133 1.39 15.38 3.28
N SER A 134 1.57 16.65 2.92
CA SER A 134 1.43 17.12 1.52
C SER A 134 2.56 18.09 1.14
N ASP A 135 2.74 18.35 -0.16
CA ASP A 135 3.80 19.23 -0.70
C ASP A 135 3.91 20.60 -0.01
N ASN A 136 2.77 21.17 0.42
CA ASN A 136 2.70 22.47 1.07
C ASN A 136 2.72 22.39 2.61
N GLN A 137 2.71 21.19 3.17
CA GLN A 137 2.67 20.93 4.61
C GLN A 137 3.48 19.67 4.95
N THR A 138 4.74 19.89 5.33
CA THR A 138 5.72 18.82 5.65
C THR A 138 5.34 17.94 6.84
N GLN A 139 4.35 18.33 7.64
CA GLN A 139 3.73 17.43 8.61
C GLN A 139 2.21 17.58 8.61
N PRO A 140 1.46 16.48 8.65
CA PRO A 140 0.01 16.53 8.70
C PRO A 140 -0.44 17.28 9.95
N GLN A 141 -1.65 17.82 9.91
CA GLN A 141 -2.18 18.54 11.05
C GLN A 141 -2.39 17.56 12.22
N ARG A 142 -1.62 17.74 13.29
CA ARG A 142 -1.73 16.92 14.51
C ARG A 142 -2.71 17.54 15.48
N TYR A 143 -3.63 16.70 15.96
CA TYR A 143 -4.70 17.10 16.90
C TYR A 143 -4.49 16.58 18.31
N ALA A 144 -3.81 15.45 18.45
CA ALA A 144 -3.39 14.90 19.73
C ALA A 144 -2.07 14.14 19.57
N SER A 145 -1.28 14.07 20.64
CA SER A 145 -0.01 13.35 20.72
C SER A 145 0.13 12.73 22.10
N ASP A 146 1.00 11.73 22.21
CA ASP A 146 1.44 11.12 23.47
C ASP A 146 0.28 10.53 24.30
N PHE A 147 -0.76 10.07 23.62
CA PHE A 147 -1.83 9.29 24.23
C PHE A 147 -1.61 7.80 23.97
N GLN A 148 -2.21 6.96 24.80
CA GLN A 148 -2.10 5.51 24.65
C GLN A 148 -3.35 4.95 23.95
N VAL A 149 -3.13 4.19 22.88
CA VAL A 149 -4.15 3.28 22.33
C VAL A 149 -4.10 1.99 23.15
N THR A 150 -5.26 1.49 23.59
CA THR A 150 -5.36 0.32 24.48
C THR A 150 -6.46 -0.65 24.05
N ASN A 151 -6.59 -1.80 24.73
CA ASN A 151 -7.62 -2.82 24.48
C ASN A 151 -7.68 -3.22 22.99
N ILE A 152 -6.50 -3.37 22.38
CA ILE A 152 -6.37 -3.73 20.98
C ILE A 152 -6.90 -5.15 20.79
N LYS A 153 -7.89 -5.28 19.90
CA LYS A 153 -8.43 -6.55 19.44
C LYS A 153 -8.23 -6.65 17.94
N VAL A 154 -7.57 -7.71 17.52
CA VAL A 154 -7.32 -8.01 16.11
C VAL A 154 -8.58 -8.60 15.49
N LEU A 155 -9.14 -7.92 14.50
CA LEU A 155 -10.23 -8.45 13.68
C LEU A 155 -9.64 -9.21 12.48
N LYS A 156 -8.58 -8.65 11.89
CA LYS A 156 -7.81 -9.29 10.82
C LYS A 156 -6.33 -8.97 10.96
N ASP A 157 -5.49 -9.97 10.83
CA ASP A 157 -4.04 -9.89 10.65
C ASP A 157 -3.65 -10.92 9.60
N SER A 158 -3.80 -10.52 8.34
CA SER A 158 -3.53 -11.39 7.20
C SER A 158 -2.23 -10.92 6.52
N PRO A 159 -1.15 -11.72 6.51
CA PRO A 159 0.03 -11.39 5.74
C PRO A 159 -0.27 -11.38 4.24
N ILE A 160 0.30 -10.41 3.54
CA ILE A 160 0.12 -10.18 2.10
C ILE A 160 1.43 -10.35 1.30
N ASP A 161 2.36 -11.14 1.84
CA ASP A 161 3.52 -11.63 1.09
C ASP A 161 3.09 -12.41 -0.15
N SER A 162 3.90 -12.39 -1.21
CA SER A 162 3.61 -13.08 -2.48
C SER A 162 3.27 -14.57 -2.35
N LYS A 163 3.76 -15.27 -1.31
CA LYS A 163 3.42 -16.67 -1.04
C LYS A 163 2.00 -16.90 -0.51
N TYR A 164 1.36 -15.85 0.01
CA TYR A 164 0.00 -15.89 0.57
C TYR A 164 -1.04 -15.26 -0.36
N LEU A 165 -0.61 -14.67 -1.47
CA LEU A 165 -1.51 -14.08 -2.47
C LEU A 165 -2.03 -15.15 -3.44
N ASP A 166 -3.27 -14.97 -3.85
CA ASP A 166 -3.89 -15.70 -4.93
C ASP A 166 -3.20 -15.37 -6.26
N HIS A 167 -3.05 -16.39 -7.11
CA HIS A 167 -2.45 -16.26 -8.43
C HIS A 167 -3.30 -15.46 -9.42
N SER A 168 -4.59 -15.30 -9.14
CA SER A 168 -5.55 -14.58 -9.97
C SER A 168 -6.54 -13.84 -9.08
N PHE A 169 -6.96 -12.65 -9.51
CA PHE A 169 -8.04 -11.93 -8.85
C PHE A 169 -9.31 -12.79 -8.74
N PRO A 170 -10.07 -12.65 -7.64
CA PRO A 170 -11.36 -13.31 -7.52
C PRO A 170 -12.35 -12.77 -8.55
N ASP A 171 -13.37 -13.58 -8.84
CA ASP A 171 -14.44 -13.18 -9.78
C ASP A 171 -15.23 -11.99 -9.27
N TYR A 172 -15.40 -11.83 -7.97
CA TYR A 172 -16.12 -10.73 -7.34
C TYR A 172 -15.21 -9.98 -6.38
N MET A 173 -15.51 -8.71 -6.15
CA MET A 173 -14.80 -7.91 -5.16
C MET A 173 -15.38 -8.15 -3.75
N TYR A 174 -14.51 -8.46 -2.79
CA TYR A 174 -14.88 -8.77 -1.41
C TYR A 174 -14.31 -7.77 -0.42
N PHE A 175 -15.07 -7.49 0.64
CA PHE A 175 -14.70 -6.56 1.70
C PHE A 175 -14.93 -7.22 3.06
N TYR A 176 -14.04 -6.97 4.02
CA TYR A 176 -14.38 -7.19 5.42
C TYR A 176 -15.44 -6.16 5.84
N LEU A 177 -16.45 -6.59 6.59
CA LEU A 177 -17.52 -5.75 7.16
C LEU A 177 -17.50 -5.89 8.68
N TYR A 178 -17.29 -4.79 9.39
CA TYR A 178 -17.15 -4.76 10.84
C TYR A 178 -17.69 -3.46 11.42
N GLY A 179 -17.75 -3.35 12.74
CA GLY A 179 -18.18 -2.13 13.41
C GLY A 179 -19.14 -2.39 14.57
N THR A 180 -19.96 -1.40 14.86
CA THR A 180 -21.07 -1.47 15.81
C THR A 180 -22.39 -1.57 15.05
N LYS A 181 -23.51 -1.73 15.77
CA LYS A 181 -24.84 -1.67 15.14
C LYS A 181 -25.10 -0.31 14.51
N GLU A 182 -24.58 0.74 15.12
CA GLU A 182 -24.77 2.13 14.73
C GLU A 182 -23.85 2.52 13.57
N GLN A 183 -22.60 2.06 13.59
CA GLN A 183 -21.58 2.44 12.61
C GLN A 183 -20.85 1.21 12.08
N LYS A 184 -21.04 0.95 10.78
CA LYS A 184 -20.43 -0.17 10.06
C LYS A 184 -19.36 0.33 9.11
N HIS A 185 -18.35 -0.48 8.88
CA HIS A 185 -17.13 -0.11 8.15
C HIS A 185 -16.75 -1.23 7.20
N ILE A 186 -16.09 -0.86 6.11
CA ILE A 186 -15.56 -1.83 5.15
C ILE A 186 -14.10 -1.59 4.82
N GLU A 187 -13.39 -2.68 4.56
CA GLU A 187 -12.02 -2.72 4.06
C GLU A 187 -11.90 -3.78 2.97
N HIS A 188 -11.38 -3.42 1.80
CA HIS A 188 -11.23 -4.34 0.66
C HIS A 188 -10.26 -5.49 0.97
N MET A 189 -10.65 -6.74 0.72
CA MET A 189 -9.78 -7.90 0.94
C MET A 189 -8.61 -7.92 -0.07
N LEU A 190 -7.37 -7.84 0.41
CA LEU A 190 -6.18 -7.78 -0.43
C LEU A 190 -5.62 -9.18 -0.73
N VAL A 191 -6.30 -9.93 -1.59
CA VAL A 191 -5.96 -11.33 -1.87
C VAL A 191 -5.04 -11.54 -3.08
N SER A 192 -4.87 -10.54 -3.95
CA SER A 192 -3.99 -10.60 -5.13
C SER A 192 -3.25 -9.28 -5.32
N SER A 193 -2.08 -9.30 -5.99
CA SER A 193 -1.32 -8.11 -6.37
C SER A 193 -1.16 -8.00 -7.90
N SER A 194 -1.10 -6.80 -8.50
CA SER A 194 -1.23 -5.45 -7.93
C SER A 194 -2.69 -5.08 -7.60
N ASN A 195 -2.93 -4.34 -6.52
CA ASN A 195 -4.29 -4.08 -6.01
C ASN A 195 -4.53 -2.60 -5.69
N VAL A 196 -5.65 -2.28 -5.06
CA VAL A 196 -5.98 -0.96 -4.53
C VAL A 196 -6.59 -1.16 -3.13
N GLN A 197 -6.07 -0.42 -2.14
CA GLN A 197 -6.70 -0.34 -0.83
C GLN A 197 -7.96 0.50 -0.98
N LEU A 198 -9.11 -0.04 -0.56
CA LEU A 198 -10.39 0.65 -0.61
C LEU A 198 -11.04 0.54 0.77
N THR A 199 -11.18 1.68 1.44
CA THR A 199 -11.69 1.78 2.80
C THR A 199 -12.86 2.75 2.83
N SER A 200 -13.94 2.40 3.52
CA SER A 200 -15.02 3.35 3.81
C SER A 200 -15.55 3.11 5.21
N ASP A 201 -15.75 4.19 5.97
CA ASP A 201 -16.42 4.11 7.26
C ASP A 201 -17.89 4.52 7.16
N GLN A 202 -18.63 4.25 8.22
CA GLN A 202 -20.07 4.54 8.36
C GLN A 202 -20.90 4.21 7.11
N VAL A 203 -20.72 3.00 6.55
CA VAL A 203 -21.55 2.53 5.43
C VAL A 203 -22.98 2.30 5.90
N ASP A 204 -23.95 2.68 5.08
CA ASP A 204 -25.36 2.42 5.33
C ASP A 204 -25.76 1.10 4.67
N LEU A 205 -26.41 0.21 5.43
CA LEU A 205 -26.85 -1.10 4.94
C LEU A 205 -28.38 -1.18 4.99
N GLN A 206 -28.97 -1.32 3.81
CA GLN A 206 -30.40 -1.55 3.63
C GLN A 206 -30.60 -3.00 3.17
N LEU A 207 -30.81 -3.89 4.15
CA LEU A 207 -30.97 -5.32 3.90
C LEU A 207 -32.41 -5.60 3.44
N SER A 208 -32.53 -6.28 2.30
CA SER A 208 -33.82 -6.68 1.72
C SER A 208 -34.19 -8.13 2.01
N SER A 209 -33.24 -8.91 2.52
CA SER A 209 -33.43 -10.31 2.88
C SER A 209 -32.35 -10.77 3.88
N GLY A 210 -32.65 -11.86 4.60
CA GLY A 210 -31.76 -12.49 5.56
C GLY A 210 -31.90 -11.98 6.99
N ASP A 211 -30.94 -12.37 7.82
CA ASP A 211 -30.96 -12.08 9.25
C ASP A 211 -30.47 -10.66 9.56
N VAL A 212 -30.95 -10.10 10.67
CA VAL A 212 -30.39 -8.87 11.24
C VAL A 212 -28.98 -9.19 11.74
N LEU A 213 -28.00 -8.43 11.26
CA LEU A 213 -26.60 -8.60 11.68
C LEU A 213 -26.47 -8.31 13.18
N SER A 214 -25.98 -9.28 13.95
CA SER A 214 -25.79 -9.11 15.38
C SER A 214 -24.52 -8.30 15.68
N GLU A 215 -24.42 -7.74 16.90
CA GLU A 215 -23.17 -7.12 17.37
C GLU A 215 -22.02 -8.12 17.40
N ALA A 216 -22.30 -9.39 17.72
CA ALA A 216 -21.30 -10.44 17.75
C ALA A 216 -20.74 -10.72 16.35
N ASP A 217 -21.59 -10.71 15.33
CA ASP A 217 -21.18 -10.86 13.93
C ASP A 217 -20.26 -9.71 13.50
N LEU A 218 -20.67 -8.47 13.78
CA LEU A 218 -19.90 -7.27 13.42
C LEU A 218 -18.58 -7.15 14.20
N ALA A 219 -18.56 -7.62 15.45
CA ALA A 219 -17.35 -7.66 16.27
C ALA A 219 -16.36 -8.73 15.82
N LYS A 220 -16.83 -9.84 15.23
CA LYS A 220 -15.99 -10.88 14.62
C LYS A 220 -15.46 -10.45 13.24
N GLY A 221 -16.26 -9.66 12.51
CA GLY A 221 -16.01 -9.34 11.11
C GLY A 221 -16.74 -10.32 10.20
N LEU A 222 -17.56 -9.76 9.32
CA LEU A 222 -18.26 -10.43 8.23
C LEU A 222 -17.53 -10.19 6.91
N ILE A 223 -18.00 -10.82 5.84
CA ILE A 223 -17.53 -10.54 4.49
C ILE A 223 -18.70 -10.06 3.63
N VAL A 224 -18.49 -8.94 2.94
CA VAL A 224 -19.39 -8.38 1.92
C VAL A 224 -18.84 -8.71 0.55
N ARG A 225 -19.67 -9.24 -0.34
CA ARG A 225 -19.43 -9.34 -1.77
C ARG A 225 -20.17 -8.24 -2.49
N LEU A 226 -19.51 -7.55 -3.42
CA LEU A 226 -20.19 -6.65 -4.36
C LEU A 226 -20.75 -7.47 -5.52
N ASP A 227 -22.08 -7.62 -5.59
CA ASP A 227 -22.74 -8.54 -6.53
C ASP A 227 -22.64 -8.11 -8.01
N SER A 228 -22.25 -6.87 -8.27
CA SER A 228 -22.14 -6.31 -9.63
C SER A 228 -20.73 -5.80 -9.95
N VAL A 229 -19.74 -6.07 -9.09
CA VAL A 229 -18.35 -5.64 -9.29
C VAL A 229 -17.46 -6.87 -9.33
N HIS A 230 -16.91 -7.12 -10.53
CA HIS A 230 -15.98 -8.19 -10.77
C HIS A 230 -14.55 -7.68 -10.63
N GLU A 231 -13.82 -8.16 -9.61
CA GLU A 231 -12.49 -7.62 -9.28
C GLU A 231 -11.49 -7.86 -10.41
N ASN A 232 -11.51 -9.05 -11.02
CA ASN A 232 -10.70 -9.39 -12.19
C ASN A 232 -10.96 -8.56 -13.46
N ILE A 233 -12.07 -7.81 -13.52
CA ILE A 233 -12.36 -6.86 -14.61
C ILE A 233 -11.90 -5.44 -14.24
N VAL A 234 -11.99 -5.07 -12.96
CA VAL A 234 -11.62 -3.75 -12.46
C VAL A 234 -10.11 -3.61 -12.28
N LEU A 235 -9.45 -4.68 -11.83
CA LEU A 235 -8.04 -4.69 -11.43
C LEU A 235 -7.14 -5.39 -12.46
N PRO A 236 -5.87 -4.97 -12.56
CA PRO A 236 -5.24 -3.87 -11.82
C PRO A 236 -5.67 -2.48 -12.32
N VAL A 237 -5.77 -1.50 -11.42
CA VAL A 237 -5.88 -0.08 -11.80
C VAL A 237 -4.50 0.52 -12.01
N LEU A 238 -4.38 1.43 -13.00
CA LEU A 238 -3.17 2.22 -13.15
C LEU A 238 -3.11 3.27 -12.03
N PRO A 239 -2.06 3.32 -11.20
CA PRO A 239 -1.97 4.36 -10.17
C PRO A 239 -1.86 5.76 -10.79
N PRO A 240 -2.41 6.82 -10.16
CA PRO A 240 -3.10 6.85 -8.86
C PRO A 240 -4.64 6.70 -8.98
N HIS A 241 -5.15 5.90 -9.92
CA HIS A 241 -6.58 5.85 -10.17
C HIS A 241 -7.38 5.12 -9.09
N THR A 242 -8.52 5.72 -8.76
CA THR A 242 -9.57 5.11 -7.96
C THR A 242 -10.60 4.43 -8.88
N PRO A 243 -11.04 3.19 -8.57
CA PRO A 243 -12.16 2.60 -9.28
C PRO A 243 -13.42 3.50 -9.23
N PRO A 244 -14.05 3.84 -10.36
CA PRO A 244 -15.15 4.83 -10.41
C PRO A 244 -16.39 4.49 -9.57
N PHE A 245 -16.54 3.23 -9.16
CA PHE A 245 -17.64 2.79 -8.28
C PHE A 245 -17.35 3.05 -6.80
N PHE A 246 -16.11 3.32 -6.40
CA PHE A 246 -15.75 3.48 -4.99
C PHE A 246 -15.66 4.96 -4.62
N LYS A 247 -16.83 5.59 -4.45
CA LYS A 247 -16.96 7.02 -4.11
C LYS A 247 -18.07 7.26 -3.09
N ALA A 248 -17.94 8.33 -2.30
CA ALA A 248 -18.89 8.65 -1.24
C ALA A 248 -20.35 8.69 -1.74
N GLY A 249 -21.26 8.11 -0.95
CA GLY A 249 -22.69 8.03 -1.27
C GLY A 249 -23.05 7.09 -2.41
N LYS A 250 -22.11 6.34 -2.97
CA LYS A 250 -22.42 5.36 -4.02
C LYS A 250 -23.14 4.16 -3.43
N GLU A 251 -24.27 3.81 -4.04
CA GLU A 251 -25.01 2.58 -3.76
C GLU A 251 -24.45 1.39 -4.55
N LEU A 252 -24.31 0.27 -3.87
CA LEU A 252 -23.78 -1.00 -4.38
C LEU A 252 -24.68 -2.15 -3.92
N LYS A 253 -25.01 -3.07 -4.82
CA LYS A 253 -25.71 -4.31 -4.44
C LYS A 253 -24.75 -5.26 -3.77
N VAL A 254 -25.15 -5.80 -2.63
CA VAL A 254 -24.28 -6.61 -1.77
C VAL A 254 -24.94 -7.89 -1.29
N SER A 255 -24.09 -8.88 -1.11
CA SER A 255 -24.39 -10.12 -0.39
C SER A 255 -23.39 -10.28 0.76
N ILE A 256 -23.88 -10.66 1.93
CA ILE A 256 -23.13 -10.72 3.19
C ILE A 256 -22.97 -12.17 3.61
N PHE A 257 -21.77 -12.52 4.05
CA PHE A 257 -21.37 -13.87 4.43
C PHE A 257 -20.75 -13.84 5.82
N GLN A 258 -20.93 -14.94 6.55
CA GLN A 258 -20.07 -15.24 7.69
C GLN A 258 -18.64 -15.42 7.20
N ASP A 259 -17.68 -14.85 7.91
CA ASP A 259 -16.28 -15.13 7.65
C ASP A 259 -15.95 -16.56 8.16
N PRO A 260 -15.60 -17.50 7.26
CA PRO A 260 -15.26 -18.86 7.64
C PRO A 260 -13.86 -18.96 8.26
N HIS A 261 -13.07 -17.89 8.19
CA HIS A 261 -11.66 -17.88 8.58
C HIS A 261 -11.44 -17.25 9.96
N ALA A 262 -10.33 -17.61 10.59
CA ALA A 262 -9.87 -16.97 11.81
C ALA A 262 -9.30 -15.56 11.50
N ALA A 263 -9.05 -14.77 12.54
CA ALA A 263 -8.51 -13.41 12.40
C ALA A 263 -7.10 -13.41 11.77
N ASP A 264 -6.30 -14.44 12.04
CA ASP A 264 -4.91 -14.63 11.61
C ASP A 264 -4.77 -15.53 10.36
N SER A 265 -5.90 -15.88 9.72
CA SER A 265 -5.88 -16.68 8.51
C SER A 265 -5.25 -15.92 7.35
N HIS A 266 -4.51 -16.65 6.52
CA HIS A 266 -3.82 -16.12 5.37
C HIS A 266 -4.19 -16.91 4.11
N GLY A 267 -4.02 -16.28 2.95
CA GLY A 267 -4.20 -16.96 1.67
C GLY A 267 -3.08 -17.96 1.35
N PRO A 268 -3.10 -18.51 0.12
CA PRO A 268 -4.12 -18.27 -0.90
C PRO A 268 -5.48 -18.92 -0.57
N GLY A 269 -6.54 -18.44 -1.21
CA GLY A 269 -7.85 -19.08 -1.23
C GLY A 269 -8.86 -18.52 -0.24
N LEU A 270 -8.65 -17.33 0.32
CA LEU A 270 -9.56 -16.73 1.31
C LEU A 270 -10.97 -16.51 0.74
N THR A 271 -11.11 -16.27 -0.56
CA THR A 271 -12.40 -16.03 -1.23
C THR A 271 -13.06 -17.31 -1.78
N ILE A 272 -12.33 -18.43 -1.87
CA ILE A 272 -12.82 -19.68 -2.46
C ILE A 272 -14.12 -20.18 -1.77
N PRO A 273 -14.20 -20.23 -0.42
CA PRO A 273 -15.41 -20.70 0.24
C PRO A 273 -16.65 -19.85 -0.08
N LEU A 274 -16.47 -18.55 -0.35
CA LEU A 274 -17.55 -17.59 -0.55
C LEU A 274 -18.23 -17.74 -1.91
N SER A 275 -17.51 -18.22 -2.92
CA SER A 275 -18.04 -18.45 -4.27
C SER A 275 -19.25 -19.40 -4.31
N LYS A 276 -19.34 -20.33 -3.34
CA LYS A 276 -20.39 -21.34 -3.23
C LYS A 276 -21.25 -21.19 -1.97
N ALA A 277 -20.89 -20.28 -1.08
CA ALA A 277 -21.61 -20.06 0.15
C ALA A 277 -22.98 -19.42 -0.11
N THR A 278 -23.95 -19.71 0.75
CA THR A 278 -25.21 -18.97 0.78
C THR A 278 -25.01 -17.72 1.64
N PRO A 279 -25.37 -16.52 1.15
CA PRO A 279 -25.28 -15.32 1.96
C PRO A 279 -26.27 -15.37 3.14
N ILE A 280 -25.86 -14.84 4.29
CA ILE A 280 -26.72 -14.71 5.47
C ILE A 280 -27.69 -13.52 5.34
N ALA A 281 -27.33 -12.54 4.51
CA ALA A 281 -28.16 -11.39 4.20
C ALA A 281 -27.75 -10.78 2.85
N SER A 282 -28.67 -10.07 2.21
CA SER A 282 -28.41 -9.34 0.97
C SER A 282 -29.19 -8.03 0.95
N GLY A 283 -28.70 -7.06 0.18
CA GLY A 283 -29.33 -5.75 0.09
C GLY A 283 -28.51 -4.74 -0.69
N THR A 284 -28.64 -3.48 -0.29
CA THR A 284 -27.87 -2.36 -0.84
C THR A 284 -26.96 -1.79 0.26
N MET A 285 -25.72 -1.53 -0.10
CA MET A 285 -24.75 -0.79 0.71
C MET A 285 -24.50 0.57 0.09
N THR A 286 -24.62 1.63 0.88
CA THR A 286 -24.23 2.98 0.48
C THR A 286 -22.91 3.33 1.15
N LEU A 287 -21.90 3.69 0.36
CA LEU A 287 -20.61 4.12 0.89
C LEU A 287 -20.75 5.40 1.72
N GLY A 288 -20.03 5.46 2.84
CA GLY A 288 -20.08 6.61 3.74
C GLY A 288 -19.41 7.86 3.15
N LYS A 289 -19.27 8.89 3.98
CA LYS A 289 -18.69 10.17 3.55
C LYS A 289 -17.16 10.09 3.41
N MET A 290 -16.48 9.37 4.30
CA MET A 290 -15.05 9.09 4.13
C MET A 290 -14.90 7.83 3.30
N VAL A 291 -14.16 8.01 2.22
CA VAL A 291 -13.70 6.96 1.32
C VAL A 291 -12.21 7.21 1.14
N TYR A 292 -11.39 6.22 1.48
CA TYR A 292 -9.96 6.22 1.24
C TYR A 292 -9.63 5.20 0.15
N THR A 293 -8.75 5.62 -0.77
CA THR A 293 -8.30 4.79 -1.88
C THR A 293 -6.81 4.94 -2.10
N ASP A 294 -6.09 3.83 -2.23
CA ASP A 294 -4.65 3.87 -2.48
C ASP A 294 -4.19 2.70 -3.37
N SER A 295 -3.80 3.03 -4.59
CA SER A 295 -3.15 2.10 -5.52
C SER A 295 -1.66 2.40 -5.70
N VAL A 296 -1.12 3.44 -5.06
CA VAL A 296 0.26 3.88 -5.22
C VAL A 296 1.13 3.27 -4.13
N LEU A 297 0.83 3.52 -2.85
CA LEU A 297 1.65 3.03 -1.74
C LEU A 297 1.58 1.51 -1.66
N LEU A 298 0.37 0.96 -1.77
CA LEU A 298 0.13 -0.48 -1.71
C LEU A 298 0.97 -1.27 -2.70
N ASN A 299 1.02 -0.81 -3.96
CA ASN A 299 1.82 -1.43 -5.03
C ASN A 299 3.25 -0.90 -5.11
N GLY A 300 3.57 0.10 -4.31
CA GLY A 300 4.82 0.84 -4.37
C GLY A 300 6.02 -0.04 -4.13
N ASN A 301 7.08 0.12 -4.92
CA ASN A 301 8.33 -0.59 -4.74
C ASN A 301 9.44 0.33 -4.23
N PRO A 302 9.74 0.39 -2.93
CA PRO A 302 10.67 1.38 -2.41
C PRO A 302 12.12 1.07 -2.75
N THR A 303 12.88 2.11 -3.01
CA THR A 303 14.32 2.10 -3.25
C THR A 303 15.07 2.29 -1.93
N LEU A 304 16.40 2.13 -1.98
CA LEU A 304 17.27 2.29 -0.80
C LEU A 304 17.28 3.70 -0.21
N ASP A 305 16.87 4.70 -0.99
CA ASP A 305 16.72 6.07 -0.49
C ASP A 305 15.29 6.36 -0.03
N GLY A 306 14.43 5.33 0.13
CA GLY A 306 13.07 5.48 0.64
C GLY A 306 12.03 5.97 -0.38
N THR A 307 12.44 6.32 -1.61
CA THR A 307 11.51 6.68 -2.69
C THR A 307 10.86 5.45 -3.32
N LEU A 308 9.65 5.51 -3.87
CA LEU A 308 9.15 4.39 -4.70
C LEU A 308 9.77 4.46 -6.10
N GLU A 309 10.14 3.30 -6.64
CA GLU A 309 10.44 3.14 -8.05
C GLU A 309 9.19 3.54 -8.85
N VAL A 310 9.25 4.71 -9.48
CA VAL A 310 8.26 5.09 -10.49
C VAL A 310 8.67 4.35 -11.75
N GLU A 311 7.91 3.32 -12.14
CA GLU A 311 7.97 2.88 -13.53
C GLU A 311 7.50 4.07 -14.38
N GLU A 312 8.44 4.85 -14.92
CA GLU A 312 8.12 5.84 -15.94
C GLU A 312 7.47 5.08 -17.09
N GLY A 313 6.14 5.14 -17.14
CA GLY A 313 5.31 4.44 -18.12
C GLY A 313 5.93 4.52 -19.50
N VAL A 314 6.01 3.39 -20.19
CA VAL A 314 6.64 3.28 -21.51
C VAL A 314 5.82 4.03 -22.59
N SER A 315 4.66 4.57 -22.21
CA SER A 315 3.81 5.40 -23.05
C SER A 315 4.48 6.75 -23.32
N GLY A 316 4.72 7.05 -24.60
CA GLY A 316 5.35 8.30 -25.04
C GLY A 316 6.87 8.22 -25.26
N LYS A 317 7.53 7.11 -24.91
CA LYS A 317 8.96 6.91 -25.19
C LYS A 317 9.16 6.30 -26.57
N THR A 318 10.02 6.93 -27.36
CA THR A 318 10.52 6.39 -28.63
C THR A 318 11.25 5.07 -28.42
N LEU A 319 11.35 4.22 -29.45
CA LEU A 319 12.11 2.97 -29.40
C LEU A 319 13.57 3.22 -28.97
N GLU A 320 14.14 4.36 -29.35
CA GLU A 320 15.50 4.76 -29.00
C GLU A 320 15.64 5.16 -27.52
N GLU A 321 14.63 5.81 -26.93
CA GLU A 321 14.56 6.08 -25.49
C GLU A 321 14.34 4.81 -24.67
N ARG A 322 13.54 3.86 -25.17
CA ARG A 322 13.38 2.53 -24.57
C ARG A 322 14.71 1.78 -24.59
N LEU A 323 15.42 1.79 -25.72
CA LEU A 323 16.75 1.19 -25.86
C LEU A 323 17.80 1.90 -25.00
N LYS A 324 17.72 3.23 -24.85
CA LYS A 324 18.62 4.04 -24.01
C LYS A 324 18.39 3.80 -22.51
N ALA A 325 17.14 3.58 -22.08
CA ALA A 325 16.82 3.19 -20.72
C ALA A 325 17.41 1.81 -20.38
N THR A 326 17.33 0.84 -21.30
CA THR A 326 18.05 -0.44 -21.19
C THR A 326 19.58 -0.33 -21.35
N ARG A 327 20.10 0.76 -21.93
CA ARG A 327 21.55 1.03 -22.08
C ARG A 327 22.16 1.83 -20.93
N ARG A 328 21.40 2.25 -19.91
CA ARG A 328 21.96 2.93 -18.72
C ARG A 328 22.72 2.00 -17.77
N THR A 329 22.68 0.69 -17.97
CA THR A 329 23.73 -0.21 -17.48
C THR A 329 24.94 -0.12 -18.41
N PHE A 330 26.13 0.12 -17.85
CA PHE A 330 27.44 0.35 -18.50
C PHE A 330 27.87 1.81 -18.72
N VAL A 331 27.73 2.66 -17.70
CA VAL A 331 28.67 3.77 -17.51
C VAL A 331 29.36 3.56 -16.16
N PRO A 332 30.70 3.44 -16.09
CA PRO A 332 31.42 3.43 -14.83
C PRO A 332 31.34 4.82 -14.23
N GLU A 333 30.55 5.01 -13.18
CA GLU A 333 30.67 6.23 -12.37
C GLU A 333 31.94 6.17 -11.52
N ASP A 334 32.69 7.26 -11.61
CA ASP A 334 33.99 7.46 -10.99
C ASP A 334 33.95 7.35 -9.46
N HIS A 335 35.04 6.78 -8.97
CA HIS A 335 35.30 6.40 -7.59
C HIS A 335 35.22 7.56 -6.59
N LYS A 336 34.41 7.40 -5.53
CA LYS A 336 34.78 7.76 -4.16
C LYS A 336 34.29 6.70 -3.16
N HIS A 337 35.24 6.13 -2.43
CA HIS A 337 35.11 5.02 -1.51
C HIS A 337 34.53 5.44 -0.14
N VAL A 338 33.58 4.64 0.35
CA VAL A 338 33.44 4.06 1.71
C VAL A 338 33.67 4.99 2.92
N ASP A 339 32.60 5.33 3.65
CA ASP A 339 32.20 4.65 4.90
C ASP A 339 31.07 5.44 5.58
N SER A 340 29.91 4.82 5.83
CA SER A 340 28.89 5.39 6.73
C SER A 340 27.89 4.34 7.19
N TYR A 341 28.38 3.29 7.84
CA TYR A 341 27.53 2.40 8.64
C TYR A 341 26.87 3.15 9.82
N TYR A 342 27.33 4.36 10.18
CA TYR A 342 26.87 5.15 11.32
C TYR A 342 26.05 6.41 11.01
N LYS A 343 25.69 6.69 9.74
CA LYS A 343 24.82 7.86 9.38
C LYS A 343 23.41 7.49 8.91
N ARG A 344 22.98 6.24 9.11
CA ARG A 344 21.67 5.76 8.60
C ARG A 344 20.46 6.21 9.40
N ARG A 345 20.64 6.89 10.54
CA ARG A 345 19.52 7.39 11.35
C ARG A 345 18.85 8.64 10.79
N ASP A 346 19.52 9.37 9.89
CA ASP A 346 18.98 10.60 9.29
C ASP A 346 18.40 10.38 7.88
N LYS A 347 18.36 9.14 7.39
CA LYS A 347 17.80 8.78 6.07
C LYS A 347 16.49 7.98 6.12
N GLN A 348 16.04 7.62 7.31
CA GLN A 348 14.69 7.08 7.54
C GLN A 348 13.60 8.17 7.37
N ALA A 349 14.02 9.45 7.25
CA ALA A 349 13.17 10.58 6.84
C ALA A 349 12.77 10.54 5.35
N ALA A 350 13.24 9.57 4.57
CA ALA A 350 13.00 9.56 3.13
C ALA A 350 11.70 8.85 2.72
N TRP A 351 11.13 8.01 3.59
CA TRP A 351 9.73 7.58 3.45
C TRP A 351 8.78 8.76 3.67
N ARG A 352 9.05 9.58 4.70
CA ARG A 352 8.32 10.84 4.96
C ARG A 352 8.33 11.75 3.74
N HIS A 353 9.52 12.07 3.20
CA HIS A 353 9.65 12.96 2.04
C HIS A 353 8.98 12.47 0.73
N TYR A 354 8.75 11.17 0.55
CA TYR A 354 8.15 10.63 -0.69
C TYR A 354 6.65 10.33 -0.55
N VAL A 355 6.21 9.84 0.61
CA VAL A 355 4.80 9.81 1.02
C VAL A 355 4.23 11.24 0.93
N GLU A 356 5.00 12.25 1.35
CA GLU A 356 4.73 13.69 1.19
C GLU A 356 4.56 14.16 -0.27
N ASP A 357 5.41 13.69 -1.20
CA ASP A 357 5.51 14.17 -2.60
C ASP A 357 4.54 13.48 -3.59
N LYS A 358 3.91 12.36 -3.21
CA LYS A 358 3.04 11.57 -4.10
C LYS A 358 1.63 11.33 -3.59
N LEU A 359 1.39 11.46 -2.29
CA LEU A 359 0.03 11.41 -1.74
C LEU A 359 -0.76 12.70 -1.92
N SER A 360 -0.13 13.82 -2.29
CA SER A 360 -0.84 15.04 -2.72
C SER A 360 -1.72 14.82 -3.97
N SER A 361 -1.45 13.75 -4.73
CA SER A 361 -2.27 13.31 -5.87
C SER A 361 -3.38 12.31 -5.50
N ILE A 362 -3.36 11.79 -4.27
CA ILE A 362 -4.32 10.79 -3.77
C ILE A 362 -5.26 11.50 -2.80
N GLY A 363 -6.38 11.97 -3.33
CA GLY A 363 -7.47 12.53 -2.53
C GLY A 363 -7.79 14.01 -2.78
N HIS A 364 -8.19 14.35 -4.01
CA HIS A 364 -9.02 15.53 -4.25
C HIS A 364 -10.01 15.28 -5.40
N ASP A 365 -11.02 14.45 -5.14
CA ASP A 365 -12.33 14.64 -5.79
C ASP A 365 -13.21 15.43 -4.82
N THR A 366 -12.82 16.69 -4.56
CA THR A 366 -13.71 17.64 -3.92
C THR A 366 -14.80 18.02 -4.91
N ALA A 367 -16.04 17.65 -4.58
CA ALA A 367 -17.24 18.16 -5.22
C ALA A 367 -17.22 19.70 -5.28
N GLY A 368 -17.34 20.28 -6.47
CA GLY A 368 -17.36 21.74 -6.62
C GLY A 368 -17.71 22.24 -8.02
N GLY A 369 -19.00 22.54 -8.23
CA GLY A 369 -19.51 23.71 -8.96
C GLY A 369 -19.06 23.94 -10.42
N ARG A 370 -19.97 23.67 -11.37
CA ARG A 370 -19.95 24.37 -12.66
C ARG A 370 -20.19 25.87 -12.43
N PRO A 371 -19.35 26.77 -12.97
CA PRO A 371 -19.73 28.17 -13.05
C PRO A 371 -20.76 28.35 -14.17
N HIS A 372 -21.90 28.93 -13.81
CA HIS A 372 -22.83 29.53 -14.75
C HIS A 372 -22.06 30.51 -15.64
N ARG A 373 -22.06 30.26 -16.95
CA ARG A 373 -21.71 31.26 -17.95
C ARG A 373 -23.01 31.87 -18.46
N SER A 374 -23.40 32.98 -17.84
CA SER A 374 -24.24 33.96 -18.53
C SER A 374 -23.36 34.71 -19.52
N GLN A 375 -23.85 34.88 -20.75
CA GLN A 375 -23.92 36.14 -21.48
C GLN A 375 -24.34 35.87 -22.93
N HIS A 376 -25.44 36.54 -23.29
CA HIS A 376 -25.89 36.98 -24.62
C HIS A 376 -25.98 35.99 -25.78
#